data_AF-A0A0L7L782-F1
#
_entry.id   AF-A0A0L7L782-F1
#
_cell.length_a   1.000
_cell.length_b   1.000
_cell.length_c   1.000
_cell.angle_alpha   90.00
_cell.angle_beta   90.00
_cell.angle_gamma   90.00
#
_symmetry.space_group_name_H-M   'P 1'
#
loop_
_entity.id
_entity.type
_entity.pdbx_description
1 polymer ?
#
loop_
_entity_poly.entity_id
_entity_poly.type
_entity_poly.pdbx_seq_one_letter_code
_entity_poly.pdbx_strand_id
1 'polypeptide(L)'
;MKFCANISFMFAEASSLLERYALAKAAGFKAIESGFPFGFTLEQVKHAKESAGIQQVLINLKTVLYAKAVNAKKIHIMAGTLEHVSQIHWDTYESNLQYAADVLRTEGLMGVIEPINHYSVPHYFLSDFGKAVEIIKRINSPHLKLMLDVFHLQQISGDLSHAITELMPHVGHVQQLADSGYDDWVGLEYKPLANTNDGLQWINKYGYSL
;
A
#
# COMPACT_ATOMS: atom_id res chain seq x y z
N MET A 1 -1.65 -9.22 -15.22
CA MET A 1 -1.53 -8.46 -13.95
C MET A 1 -2.91 -8.31 -13.32
N LYS A 2 -2.96 -8.15 -11.99
CA LYS A 2 -4.19 -7.88 -11.23
C LYS A 2 -4.11 -6.46 -10.68
N PHE A 3 -5.11 -5.62 -10.93
CA PHE A 3 -5.11 -4.23 -10.44
C PHE A 3 -6.11 -4.03 -9.31
N CYS A 4 -5.70 -3.35 -8.25
CA CYS A 4 -6.61 -2.85 -7.22
C CYS A 4 -6.66 -1.33 -7.25
N ALA A 5 -7.87 -0.76 -7.15
CA ALA A 5 -8.02 0.69 -7.09
C ALA A 5 -7.63 1.21 -5.70
N ASN A 6 -6.79 2.24 -5.65
CA ASN A 6 -6.52 2.94 -4.40
C ASN A 6 -7.63 3.98 -4.17
N ILE A 7 -8.63 3.62 -3.38
CA ILE A 7 -9.83 4.44 -3.17
C ILE A 7 -9.58 5.66 -2.27
N SER A 8 -8.37 5.84 -1.74
CA SER A 8 -8.00 7.11 -1.10
C SER A 8 -7.74 8.20 -2.13
N PHE A 9 -7.27 7.85 -3.33
CA PHE A 9 -6.92 8.80 -4.40
C PHE A 9 -7.87 8.75 -5.59
N MET A 10 -8.37 7.55 -5.92
CA MET A 10 -9.36 7.34 -6.97
C MET A 10 -10.78 7.52 -6.44
N PHE A 11 -11.72 7.80 -7.33
CA PHE A 11 -13.14 8.03 -7.04
C PHE A 11 -13.38 9.22 -6.09
N ALA A 12 -12.53 10.25 -6.18
CA ALA A 12 -12.62 11.44 -5.34
C ALA A 12 -13.87 12.29 -5.61
N GLU A 13 -14.57 12.05 -6.72
CA GLU A 13 -15.89 12.59 -7.04
C GLU A 13 -17.01 12.11 -6.10
N ALA A 14 -16.78 11.03 -5.33
CA ALA A 14 -17.72 10.54 -4.34
C ALA A 14 -17.76 11.43 -3.09
N SER A 15 -18.90 11.43 -2.38
CA SER A 15 -19.07 12.25 -1.18
C SER A 15 -18.33 11.69 0.04
N SER A 16 -18.02 10.40 0.04
CA SER A 16 -17.34 9.71 1.15
C SER A 16 -16.44 8.58 0.68
N LEU A 17 -15.49 8.16 1.53
CA LEU A 17 -14.66 6.98 1.29
C LEU A 17 -15.50 5.70 1.13
N LEU A 18 -16.61 5.59 1.87
CA LEU A 18 -17.46 4.40 1.85
C LEU A 18 -18.14 4.21 0.48
N GLU A 19 -18.58 5.30 -0.16
CA GLU A 19 -19.18 5.25 -1.51
C GLU A 19 -18.18 4.78 -2.57
N ARG A 20 -16.89 5.07 -2.38
CA ARG A 20 -15.83 4.70 -3.33
C ARG A 20 -15.67 3.18 -3.49
N TYR A 21 -16.07 2.39 -2.49
CA TYR A 21 -16.11 0.92 -2.63
C TYR A 21 -17.05 0.47 -3.75
N ALA A 22 -18.27 1.03 -3.77
CA ALA A 22 -19.27 0.71 -4.78
C ALA A 22 -18.86 1.24 -6.17
N LEU A 23 -18.27 2.45 -6.22
CA LEU A 23 -17.78 3.01 -7.48
C LEU A 23 -16.63 2.20 -8.08
N ALA A 24 -15.68 1.74 -7.25
CA ALA A 24 -14.62 0.86 -7.70
C ALA A 24 -15.18 -0.45 -8.30
N LYS A 25 -16.18 -1.05 -7.64
CA LYS A 25 -16.86 -2.23 -8.15
C LYS A 25 -17.56 -1.96 -9.49
N ALA A 26 -18.29 -0.84 -9.59
CA ALA A 26 -19.00 -0.44 -10.80
C ALA A 26 -18.05 -0.17 -11.98
N ALA A 27 -16.85 0.33 -11.70
CA ALA A 27 -15.78 0.51 -12.68
C ALA A 27 -15.11 -0.80 -13.12
N GLY A 28 -15.48 -1.94 -12.53
CA GLY A 28 -14.99 -3.27 -12.88
C GLY A 28 -13.88 -3.80 -11.97
N PHE A 29 -13.39 -3.01 -10.99
CA PHE A 29 -12.35 -3.49 -10.08
C PHE A 29 -12.86 -4.66 -9.23
N LYS A 30 -12.03 -5.70 -9.13
CA LYS A 30 -12.26 -6.84 -8.24
C LYS A 30 -11.72 -6.61 -6.83
N ALA A 31 -10.79 -5.68 -6.69
CA ALA A 31 -10.16 -5.36 -5.42
C ALA A 31 -9.80 -3.88 -5.29
N ILE A 32 -9.65 -3.45 -4.05
CA ILE A 32 -9.25 -2.09 -3.66
C ILE A 32 -8.12 -2.14 -2.63
N GLU A 33 -7.41 -1.03 -2.52
CA GLU A 33 -6.58 -0.66 -1.38
C GLU A 33 -6.99 0.72 -0.87
N SER A 34 -6.64 1.06 0.36
CA SER A 34 -6.94 2.38 0.92
C SER A 34 -5.95 2.78 1.99
N GLY A 35 -5.78 4.09 2.18
CA GLY A 35 -5.21 4.65 3.39
C GLY A 35 -6.10 4.46 4.63
N PHE A 36 -5.90 5.29 5.65
CA PHE A 36 -6.70 5.22 6.87
C PHE A 36 -8.16 5.63 6.62
N PRO A 37 -9.15 4.83 7.04
CA PRO A 37 -10.56 5.19 6.92
C PRO A 37 -11.01 6.14 8.05
N PHE A 38 -10.33 7.28 8.18
CA PHE A 38 -10.64 8.26 9.22
C PHE A 38 -12.08 8.76 9.09
N GLY A 39 -12.73 8.97 10.25
CA GLY A 39 -14.12 9.43 10.31
C GLY A 39 -15.17 8.32 10.20
N PHE A 40 -14.78 7.07 10.00
CA PHE A 40 -15.71 5.92 9.91
C PHE A 40 -15.41 4.87 10.97
N THR A 41 -16.45 4.20 11.44
CA THR A 41 -16.32 3.06 12.36
C THR A 41 -15.93 1.79 11.62
N LEU A 42 -15.40 0.81 12.37
CA LEU A 42 -15.10 -0.54 11.87
C LEU A 42 -16.29 -1.15 11.11
N GLU A 43 -17.49 -1.08 11.70
CA GLU A 43 -18.71 -1.66 11.13
C GLU A 43 -19.14 -0.94 9.85
N GLN A 44 -18.98 0.38 9.78
CA GLN A 44 -19.28 1.14 8.56
C GLN A 44 -18.37 0.73 7.40
N VAL A 45 -17.06 0.63 7.65
CA VAL A 45 -16.08 0.24 6.62
C VAL A 45 -16.31 -1.22 6.18
N LYS A 46 -16.50 -2.12 7.14
CA LYS A 46 -16.83 -3.53 6.87
C LYS A 46 -18.09 -3.65 6.03
N HIS A 47 -19.17 -2.97 6.44
CA HIS A 47 -20.43 -3.00 5.72
C HIS A 47 -20.30 -2.44 4.29
N ALA A 48 -19.60 -1.32 4.09
CA ALA A 48 -19.37 -0.77 2.76
C ALA A 48 -18.64 -1.76 1.84
N LYS A 49 -17.60 -2.43 2.37
CA LYS A 49 -16.84 -3.45 1.64
C LYS A 49 -17.67 -4.68 1.30
N GLU A 50 -18.45 -5.19 2.25
CA GLU A 50 -19.31 -6.36 2.07
C GLU A 50 -20.44 -6.06 1.07
N SER A 51 -21.12 -4.93 1.22
CA SER A 51 -22.20 -4.49 0.33
C SER A 51 -21.72 -4.27 -1.11
N ALA A 52 -20.50 -3.78 -1.31
CA ALA A 52 -19.90 -3.64 -2.63
C ALA A 52 -19.43 -4.98 -3.24
N GLY A 53 -19.24 -6.03 -2.44
CA GLY A 53 -18.73 -7.32 -2.92
C GLY A 53 -17.34 -7.21 -3.55
N ILE A 54 -16.44 -6.46 -2.92
CA ILE A 54 -15.09 -6.15 -3.42
C ILE A 54 -14.00 -6.60 -2.42
N GLN A 55 -12.85 -7.06 -2.92
CA GLN A 55 -11.74 -7.49 -2.07
C GLN A 55 -10.94 -6.29 -1.55
N GLN A 56 -10.55 -6.29 -0.26
CA GLN A 56 -9.53 -5.36 0.26
C GLN A 56 -8.16 -6.05 0.20
N VAL A 57 -7.22 -5.48 -0.55
CA VAL A 57 -5.85 -6.01 -0.68
C VAL A 57 -4.98 -5.52 0.47
N LEU A 58 -4.96 -4.20 0.66
CA LEU A 58 -4.11 -3.49 1.59
C LEU A 58 -4.89 -2.34 2.24
N ILE A 59 -4.56 -2.07 3.49
CA ILE A 59 -5.10 -0.93 4.23
C ILE A 59 -4.06 -0.38 5.20
N ASN A 60 -3.95 0.95 5.30
CA ASN A 60 -3.12 1.60 6.32
C ASN A 60 -3.89 1.66 7.64
N LEU A 61 -3.32 1.15 8.74
CA LEU A 61 -4.03 1.03 10.01
C LEU A 61 -3.15 1.27 11.22
N LYS A 62 -3.81 1.65 12.32
CA LYS A 62 -3.21 1.66 13.67
C LYS A 62 -3.39 0.33 14.40
N THR A 63 -4.29 -0.54 13.95
CA THR A 63 -4.64 -1.80 14.64
C THR A 63 -4.98 -2.92 13.66
N VAL A 64 -4.72 -4.17 14.06
CA VAL A 64 -5.07 -5.38 13.29
C VAL A 64 -6.58 -5.58 13.15
N LEU A 65 -7.39 -5.04 14.07
CA LEU A 65 -8.84 -5.22 14.09
C LEU A 65 -9.52 -4.80 12.79
N TYR A 66 -9.10 -3.66 12.23
CA TYR A 66 -9.64 -3.17 10.96
C TYR A 66 -9.28 -4.09 9.78
N ALA A 67 -8.04 -4.56 9.71
CA ALA A 67 -7.61 -5.46 8.65
C ALA A 67 -8.44 -6.75 8.67
N LYS A 68 -8.69 -7.30 9.86
CA LYS A 68 -9.54 -8.49 10.04
C LYS A 68 -10.99 -8.21 9.66
N ALA A 69 -11.54 -7.06 10.05
CA ALA A 69 -12.92 -6.72 9.74
C ALA A 69 -13.19 -6.63 8.23
N VAL A 70 -12.25 -6.10 7.46
CA VAL A 70 -12.37 -6.04 5.99
C VAL A 70 -11.77 -7.25 5.27
N ASN A 71 -11.17 -8.19 6.02
CA ASN A 71 -10.42 -9.34 5.52
C ASN A 71 -9.25 -8.94 4.59
N ALA A 72 -8.57 -7.84 4.90
CA ALA A 72 -7.31 -7.47 4.26
C ALA A 72 -6.23 -8.50 4.60
N LYS A 73 -5.33 -8.75 3.66
CA LYS A 73 -4.19 -9.67 3.86
C LYS A 73 -2.91 -8.94 4.23
N LYS A 74 -2.83 -7.65 3.91
CA LYS A 74 -1.65 -6.82 4.11
C LYS A 74 -1.98 -5.55 4.90
N ILE A 75 -1.04 -5.12 5.74
CA ILE A 75 -1.08 -3.85 6.47
C ILE A 75 0.20 -3.08 6.16
N HIS A 76 0.06 -1.82 5.76
CA HIS A 76 1.21 -0.91 5.69
C HIS A 76 1.49 -0.32 7.09
N ILE A 77 2.72 -0.52 7.57
CA ILE A 77 3.24 0.00 8.83
C ILE A 77 4.03 1.29 8.56
N MET A 78 3.38 2.43 8.83
CA MET A 78 3.99 3.74 8.57
C MET A 78 5.10 4.08 9.57
N ALA A 79 6.11 4.80 9.07
CA ALA A 79 7.29 5.18 9.85
C ALA A 79 7.14 6.51 10.61
N GLY A 80 6.23 7.39 10.16
CA GLY A 80 6.05 8.73 10.72
C GLY A 80 7.03 9.77 10.15
N THR A 81 6.98 10.99 10.68
CA THR A 81 7.79 12.13 10.23
C THR A 81 8.67 12.67 11.37
N LEU A 82 9.91 13.05 11.04
CA LEU A 82 10.91 13.56 11.99
C LEU A 82 11.83 14.59 11.32
N GLU A 83 11.98 15.77 11.92
CA GLU A 83 12.89 16.81 11.40
C GLU A 83 14.37 16.42 11.57
N HIS A 84 14.70 15.72 12.66
CA HIS A 84 16.06 15.31 12.98
C HIS A 84 16.12 13.82 13.25
N VAL A 85 16.93 13.11 12.45
CA VAL A 85 17.13 11.67 12.56
C VAL A 85 18.40 11.39 13.38
N SER A 86 18.30 10.43 14.30
CA SER A 86 19.41 9.91 15.09
C SER A 86 19.26 8.40 15.27
N GLN A 87 20.27 7.74 15.83
CA GLN A 87 20.30 6.27 15.95
C GLN A 87 19.12 5.73 16.78
N ILE A 88 18.71 6.43 17.84
CA ILE A 88 17.60 6.00 18.70
C ILE A 88 16.28 5.84 17.92
N HIS A 89 16.08 6.66 16.88
CA HIS A 89 14.89 6.56 16.02
C HIS A 89 14.92 5.29 15.18
N TRP A 90 16.10 4.90 14.65
CA TRP A 90 16.28 3.65 13.93
C TRP A 90 16.09 2.43 14.83
N ASP A 91 16.69 2.45 16.02
CA ASP A 91 16.55 1.37 17.00
C ASP A 91 15.08 1.19 17.42
N THR A 92 14.36 2.31 17.62
CA THR A 92 12.93 2.32 17.95
C THR A 92 12.10 1.77 16.79
N TYR A 93 12.38 2.20 15.57
CA TYR A 93 11.65 1.75 14.39
C TYR A 93 11.84 0.25 14.15
N GLU A 94 13.08 -0.25 14.22
CA GLU A 94 13.39 -1.68 14.07
C GLU A 94 12.71 -2.51 15.19
N SER A 95 12.76 -2.06 16.45
CA SER A 95 12.06 -2.72 17.56
C SER A 95 10.54 -2.76 17.35
N ASN A 96 9.94 -1.69 16.84
CA ASN A 96 8.51 -1.64 16.56
C ASN A 96 8.12 -2.57 15.41
N LEU A 97 8.96 -2.66 14.36
CA LEU A 97 8.74 -3.57 13.25
C LEU A 97 8.89 -5.03 13.65
N GLN A 98 9.85 -5.36 14.53
CA GLN A 98 9.97 -6.69 15.11
C GLN A 98 8.69 -7.08 15.87
N TYR A 99 8.23 -6.20 16.77
CA TYR A 99 6.98 -6.42 17.49
C TYR A 99 5.78 -6.58 16.54
N ALA A 100 5.66 -5.71 15.54
CA ALA A 100 4.59 -5.79 14.55
C ALA A 100 4.65 -7.11 13.75
N ALA A 101 5.84 -7.53 13.32
CA ALA A 101 6.02 -8.78 12.60
C ALA A 101 5.56 -10.00 13.43
N ASP A 102 5.82 -10.01 14.73
CA ASP A 102 5.36 -11.06 15.64
C ASP A 102 3.84 -11.08 15.81
N VAL A 103 3.22 -9.91 15.98
CA VAL A 103 1.75 -9.80 16.04
C VAL A 103 1.13 -10.27 14.73
N LEU A 104 1.63 -9.78 13.59
CA LEU A 104 1.08 -10.11 12.27
C LEU A 104 1.23 -11.60 11.94
N ARG A 105 2.33 -12.23 12.39
CA ARG A 105 2.50 -13.68 12.31
C ARG A 105 1.39 -14.44 13.04
N THR A 106 1.04 -14.03 14.26
CA THR A 106 -0.06 -14.69 15.03
C THR A 106 -1.42 -14.53 14.36
N GLU A 107 -1.59 -13.47 13.58
CA GLU A 107 -2.85 -13.11 12.93
C GLU A 107 -2.92 -13.57 11.46
N GLY A 108 -1.85 -14.20 10.95
CA GLY A 108 -1.77 -14.65 9.56
C GLY A 108 -1.80 -13.50 8.54
N LEU A 109 -1.28 -12.33 8.92
CA LEU A 109 -1.22 -11.13 8.10
C LEU A 109 0.22 -10.82 7.65
N MET A 110 0.36 -10.04 6.59
CA MET A 110 1.64 -9.52 6.14
C MET A 110 1.76 -8.02 6.42
N GLY A 111 2.85 -7.62 7.05
CA GLY A 111 3.25 -6.23 7.19
C GLY A 111 4.08 -5.81 5.99
N VAL A 112 3.84 -4.60 5.49
CA VAL A 112 4.71 -3.96 4.51
C VAL A 112 5.17 -2.60 5.02
N ILE A 113 6.41 -2.23 4.69
CA ILE A 113 6.96 -0.88 4.95
C ILE A 113 7.30 -0.20 3.63
N GLU A 114 7.11 1.11 3.58
CA GLU A 114 7.24 1.90 2.35
C GLU A 114 8.22 3.06 2.55
N PRO A 115 9.30 3.10 1.78
CA PRO A 115 10.08 4.32 1.62
C PRO A 115 9.30 5.38 0.84
N ILE A 116 9.09 6.57 1.42
CA ILE A 116 8.33 7.67 0.80
C ILE A 116 9.26 8.85 0.52
N ASN A 117 9.10 9.48 -0.65
CA ASN A 117 9.93 10.64 -1.04
C ASN A 117 9.57 11.91 -0.25
N HIS A 118 10.55 12.79 -0.05
CA HIS A 118 10.39 14.02 0.73
C HIS A 118 9.50 15.07 0.05
N TYR A 119 9.25 14.96 -1.25
CA TYR A 119 8.32 15.86 -1.96
C TYR A 119 6.87 15.56 -1.62
N SER A 120 6.56 14.27 -1.40
CA SER A 120 5.21 13.78 -1.11
C SER A 120 4.90 13.92 0.38
N VAL A 121 5.86 13.55 1.23
CA VAL A 121 5.77 13.70 2.68
C VAL A 121 7.08 14.28 3.20
N PRO A 122 7.15 15.62 3.42
CA PRO A 122 8.32 16.25 4.00
C PRO A 122 8.69 15.60 5.34
N HIS A 123 10.00 15.38 5.55
CA HIS A 123 10.55 14.79 6.76
C HIS A 123 10.08 13.36 7.07
N TYR A 124 9.59 12.60 6.09
CA TYR A 124 9.23 11.19 6.32
C TYR A 124 10.46 10.34 6.70
N PHE A 125 10.30 9.54 7.75
CA PHE A 125 11.43 8.87 8.40
C PHE A 125 12.08 7.80 7.52
N LEU A 126 11.27 6.89 6.96
CA LEU A 126 11.76 5.86 6.04
C LEU A 126 11.75 6.43 4.62
N SER A 127 12.87 6.98 4.17
CA SER A 127 13.03 7.57 2.83
C SER A 127 14.21 6.97 2.06
N ASP A 128 14.61 5.75 2.43
CA ASP A 128 15.76 5.03 1.85
C ASP A 128 15.40 3.55 1.68
N PHE A 129 15.44 3.06 0.43
CA PHE A 129 15.13 1.67 0.10
C PHE A 129 16.19 0.68 0.59
N GLY A 130 17.46 1.06 0.58
CA GLY A 130 18.56 0.22 1.08
C GLY A 130 18.41 -0.04 2.58
N LYS A 131 18.13 1.01 3.36
CA LYS A 131 17.84 0.88 4.80
C LYS A 131 16.58 0.05 5.08
N ALA A 132 15.52 0.24 4.30
CA ALA A 132 14.31 -0.57 4.44
C ALA A 132 14.61 -2.06 4.26
N VAL A 133 15.37 -2.41 3.21
CA VAL A 133 15.79 -3.80 2.94
C VAL A 133 16.72 -4.33 4.02
N GLU A 134 17.66 -3.52 4.51
CA GLU A 134 18.54 -3.90 5.61
C GLU A 134 17.75 -4.28 6.87
N ILE A 135 16.77 -3.47 7.27
CA ILE A 135 15.91 -3.74 8.42
C ILE A 135 15.09 -5.02 8.20
N ILE A 136 14.49 -5.19 7.02
CA ILE A 136 13.74 -6.41 6.67
C ILE A 136 14.63 -7.65 6.80
N LYS A 137 15.88 -7.58 6.31
CA LYS A 137 16.86 -8.68 6.39
C LYS A 137 17.25 -8.99 7.82
N ARG A 138 17.44 -7.98 8.68
CA ARG A 138 17.78 -8.17 10.11
C ARG A 138 16.65 -8.80 10.90
N ILE A 139 15.41 -8.31 10.71
CA ILE A 139 14.21 -8.85 11.35
C ILE A 139 13.92 -10.28 10.86
N ASN A 140 14.20 -10.57 9.59
CA ASN A 140 14.12 -11.90 8.99
C ASN A 140 12.77 -12.62 9.25
N SER A 141 11.67 -11.88 9.13
CA SER A 141 10.31 -12.45 9.27
C SER A 141 9.65 -12.61 7.90
N PRO A 142 8.99 -13.75 7.61
CA PRO A 142 8.20 -13.89 6.39
C PRO A 142 6.94 -13.00 6.40
N HIS A 143 6.58 -12.42 7.55
CA HIS A 143 5.43 -11.53 7.73
C HIS A 143 5.79 -10.04 7.64
N LEU A 144 7.01 -9.70 7.24
CA LEU A 144 7.43 -8.31 7.01
C LEU A 144 8.15 -8.20 5.66
N LYS A 145 7.64 -7.33 4.78
CA LYS A 145 8.14 -7.15 3.42
C LYS A 145 8.21 -5.67 3.03
N LEU A 146 8.80 -5.39 1.88
CA LEU A 146 8.83 -4.06 1.28
C LEU A 146 7.52 -3.80 0.50
N MET A 147 6.97 -2.60 0.64
CA MET A 147 6.01 -2.04 -0.32
C MET A 147 6.81 -1.25 -1.35
N LEU A 148 6.72 -1.68 -2.62
CA LEU A 148 7.41 -1.05 -3.72
C LEU A 148 6.46 -0.14 -4.48
N ASP A 149 6.44 1.14 -4.12
CA ASP A 149 5.84 2.18 -4.94
C ASP A 149 6.88 2.72 -5.94
N VAL A 150 6.58 2.57 -7.23
CA VAL A 150 7.51 2.95 -8.31
C VAL A 150 7.68 4.48 -8.41
N PHE A 151 6.68 5.25 -8.03
CA PHE A 151 6.74 6.71 -8.02
C PHE A 151 7.70 7.21 -6.92
N HIS A 152 7.66 6.62 -5.73
CA HIS A 152 8.62 6.91 -4.66
C HIS A 152 10.02 6.41 -5.03
N LEU A 153 10.14 5.21 -5.60
CA LEU A 153 11.42 4.66 -6.07
C LEU A 153 12.11 5.58 -7.08
N GLN A 154 11.38 6.08 -8.08
CA GLN A 154 11.94 6.98 -9.09
C GLN A 154 12.50 8.26 -8.47
N GLN A 155 11.85 8.79 -7.44
CA GLN A 155 12.27 10.05 -6.81
C GLN A 155 13.39 9.88 -5.78
N ILE A 156 13.47 8.72 -5.12
CA ILE A 156 14.51 8.45 -4.12
C ILE A 156 15.77 7.90 -4.78
N SER A 157 15.63 6.89 -5.63
CA SER A 157 16.76 6.10 -6.14
C SER A 157 16.97 6.25 -7.64
N GLY A 158 15.90 6.45 -8.42
CA GLY A 158 15.97 6.37 -9.88
C GLY A 158 16.33 4.95 -10.35
N ASP A 159 16.99 4.85 -11.51
CA ASP A 159 17.47 3.59 -12.12
C ASP A 159 16.47 2.41 -12.02
N LEU A 160 15.22 2.68 -12.41
CA LEU A 160 14.08 1.83 -12.06
C LEU A 160 14.25 0.37 -12.46
N SER A 161 14.76 0.08 -13.66
CA SER A 161 14.88 -1.30 -14.14
C SER A 161 15.79 -2.15 -13.25
N HIS A 162 16.96 -1.61 -12.88
CA HIS A 162 17.90 -2.32 -12.00
C HIS A 162 17.39 -2.33 -10.56
N ALA A 163 16.92 -1.17 -10.07
CA ALA A 163 16.42 -1.05 -8.70
C ALA A 163 15.23 -1.99 -8.44
N ILE A 164 14.27 -2.08 -9.37
CA ILE A 164 13.16 -3.03 -9.26
C ILE A 164 13.70 -4.46 -9.21
N THR A 165 14.60 -4.84 -10.13
CA THR A 165 15.19 -6.18 -10.17
C THR A 165 15.87 -6.55 -8.85
N GLU A 166 16.60 -5.62 -8.24
CA GLU A 166 17.29 -5.82 -6.97
C GLU A 166 16.32 -5.91 -5.78
N LEU A 167 15.27 -5.09 -5.77
CA LEU A 167 14.34 -5.01 -4.64
C LEU A 167 13.30 -6.13 -4.64
N MET A 168 12.91 -6.65 -5.81
CA MET A 168 11.82 -7.63 -5.97
C MET A 168 11.86 -8.83 -4.99
N PRO A 169 13.01 -9.45 -4.66
CA PRO A 169 13.07 -10.54 -3.68
C PRO A 169 12.55 -10.19 -2.27
N HIS A 170 12.50 -8.90 -1.95
CA HIS A 170 12.07 -8.36 -0.66
C HIS A 170 10.64 -7.82 -0.67
N VAL A 171 10.00 -7.76 -1.85
CA VAL A 171 8.70 -7.10 -2.05
C VAL A 171 7.54 -8.00 -1.64
N GLY A 172 6.56 -7.41 -0.96
CA GLY A 172 5.29 -8.03 -0.60
C GLY A 172 4.07 -7.30 -1.16
N HIS A 173 4.23 -6.07 -1.65
CA HIS A 173 3.19 -5.32 -2.35
C HIS A 173 3.80 -4.33 -3.33
N VAL A 174 3.09 -4.02 -4.40
CA VAL A 174 3.56 -3.14 -5.47
C VAL A 174 2.51 -2.09 -5.78
N GLN A 175 2.94 -0.86 -5.97
CA GLN A 175 2.12 0.24 -6.47
C GLN A 175 2.76 0.80 -7.76
N GLN A 176 1.92 1.02 -8.76
CA GLN A 176 2.30 1.61 -10.06
C GLN A 176 3.41 0.87 -10.85
N LEU A 177 3.29 -0.45 -11.02
CA LEU A 177 4.26 -1.23 -11.83
C LEU A 177 3.69 -1.71 -13.15
N ALA A 178 4.57 -1.96 -14.13
CA ALA A 178 4.29 -2.74 -15.32
C ALA A 178 5.31 -3.90 -15.43
N ASP A 179 4.80 -5.10 -15.70
CA ASP A 179 5.49 -6.34 -16.11
C ASP A 179 6.88 -6.66 -15.48
N SER A 180 6.87 -7.36 -14.33
CA SER A 180 8.08 -7.78 -13.58
C SER A 180 8.08 -9.26 -13.14
N GLY A 181 7.13 -10.06 -13.63
CA GLY A 181 6.89 -11.41 -13.11
C GLY A 181 6.15 -11.48 -11.76
N TYR A 182 5.75 -10.33 -11.20
CA TYR A 182 4.92 -10.24 -9.99
C TYR A 182 3.47 -10.70 -10.26
N ASP A 183 2.95 -11.60 -9.42
CA ASP A 183 1.69 -12.34 -9.64
C ASP A 183 0.54 -11.96 -8.69
N ASP A 184 0.78 -10.99 -7.79
CA ASP A 184 -0.19 -10.44 -6.86
C ASP A 184 -0.74 -9.06 -7.35
N TRP A 185 -1.46 -8.33 -6.49
CA TRP A 185 -2.12 -7.07 -6.84
C TRP A 185 -1.17 -5.89 -6.99
N VAL A 186 -1.40 -5.08 -8.03
CA VAL A 186 -0.77 -3.78 -8.25
C VAL A 186 -1.76 -2.67 -7.87
N GLY A 187 -1.37 -1.86 -6.89
CA GLY A 187 -2.13 -0.70 -6.44
C GLY A 187 -2.07 0.45 -7.44
N LEU A 188 -3.25 0.96 -7.80
CA LEU A 188 -3.39 2.16 -8.64
C LEU A 188 -3.44 3.42 -7.77
N GLU A 189 -2.32 3.75 -7.13
CA GLU A 189 -2.20 4.92 -6.25
C GLU A 189 -1.87 6.19 -7.03
N TYR A 190 -2.82 6.68 -7.81
CA TYR A 190 -2.69 7.97 -8.50
C TYR A 190 -3.94 8.82 -8.34
N LYS A 191 -3.79 10.13 -8.48
CA LYS A 191 -4.91 11.08 -8.54
C LYS A 191 -5.37 11.19 -10.00
N PRO A 192 -6.60 10.75 -10.34
CA PRO A 192 -7.14 10.97 -11.67
C PRO A 192 -7.16 12.46 -12.04
N LEU A 193 -6.92 12.79 -13.30
CA LEU A 193 -6.93 14.17 -13.80
C LEU A 193 -8.36 14.76 -13.84
N ALA A 194 -9.37 13.91 -14.02
CA ALA A 194 -10.78 14.25 -14.10
C ALA A 194 -11.61 13.16 -13.40
N ASN A 195 -12.83 12.88 -13.86
CA ASN A 195 -13.59 11.75 -13.35
C ASN A 195 -12.78 10.46 -13.50
N THR A 196 -12.86 9.58 -12.49
CA THR A 196 -12.01 8.39 -12.43
C THR A 196 -12.22 7.48 -13.64
N ASN A 197 -13.47 7.26 -14.05
CA ASN A 197 -13.80 6.34 -15.14
C ASN A 197 -13.25 6.79 -16.50
N ASP A 198 -13.20 8.10 -16.74
CA ASP A 198 -12.66 8.67 -17.98
C ASP A 198 -11.16 8.35 -18.14
N GLY A 199 -10.45 8.21 -17.02
CA GLY A 199 -9.02 7.93 -16.96
C GLY A 199 -8.64 6.45 -17.09
N LEU A 200 -9.58 5.50 -17.07
CA LEU A 200 -9.26 4.06 -17.00
C LEU A 200 -8.93 3.41 -18.36
N GLN A 201 -9.08 4.14 -19.47
CA GLN A 201 -8.93 3.60 -20.82
C GLN A 201 -7.54 3.01 -21.10
N TRP A 202 -6.51 3.47 -20.39
CA TRP A 202 -5.15 2.94 -20.54
C TRP A 202 -5.08 1.44 -20.24
N ILE A 203 -5.86 0.95 -19.28
CA ILE A 203 -5.85 -0.46 -18.86
C ILE A 203 -6.16 -1.36 -20.07
N ASN A 204 -7.25 -1.06 -20.77
CA ASN A 204 -7.64 -1.79 -21.98
C ASN A 204 -6.67 -1.56 -23.13
N LYS A 205 -6.14 -0.33 -23.28
CA LYS A 205 -5.17 0.02 -24.33
C LYS A 205 -3.87 -0.80 -24.24
N TYR A 206 -3.46 -1.16 -23.03
CA TYR A 206 -2.30 -2.04 -22.79
C TYR A 206 -2.68 -3.53 -22.68
N GLY A 207 -3.91 -3.91 -23.07
CA GLY A 207 -4.35 -5.31 -23.13
C GLY A 207 -4.74 -5.93 -21.79
N TYR A 208 -4.94 -5.12 -20.76
CA TYR A 208 -5.41 -5.58 -19.45
C TYR A 208 -6.92 -5.40 -19.28
N SER A 209 -7.47 -6.06 -18.27
CA SER A 209 -8.89 -5.96 -17.88
C SER A 209 -9.02 -5.83 -16.37
N LEU A 210 -10.05 -5.13 -15.91
CA LEU A 210 -10.42 -5.03 -14.49
C LEU A 210 -11.20 -6.28 -14.00
#